data_AF-A0A7S2AA79-F1
#
_entry.id   AF-A0A7S2AA79-F1
#
_cell.length_a   1.000
_cell.length_b   1.000
_cell.length_c   1.000
_cell.angle_alpha   90.00
_cell.angle_beta   90.00
_cell.angle_gamma   90.00
#
_symmetry.space_group_name_H-M   'P 1'
#
loop_
_entity.id
_entity.type
_entity.pdbx_description
1 polymer ?
#
loop_
_entity_poly.entity_id
_entity_poly.type
_entity_poly.pdbx_seq_one_letter_code
_entity_poly.pdbx_strand_id
1 'polypeptide(L)'
;EDTEGGKAQLDLIARQAILSGNRVPVIFGGDFEVLKMLHENVGADVGQHGWGWNGVELTKDDQQAKELPWAVRYLKCEEGKEAICNKPENKYRTHCWVDREGVTPPTTQEAHLGEVDGQDAKHPGFRWHQLLGRALAFTVLEALQDAIGTWSEVTITGGHPLSQSYWHVTEYYNEVREKVKNLDASVGFCHEMKKYVPERLCSTPMKARTEFTPRTDPERTSITSMLKASPSGYVPKVTEEVVYSGPDLSNPALEAPEGALDVVEILKLGMDQVENNGRTLEKLAISAADYTNNVGLKGSRVPPLEERALATGIEPGIGWEVYGELPGTCDGTATGECGRTNLSKCLLSGHMDSQGGILGNGYSGWLVMDVKDVQEGIIILKLETEHKPEDSKLTEGWTDVNNGKRRLGDLSSRNLFPDGFVFEYAIDGKITQLAQKEFDQKLTKPQDRVKLLTVLDDPTMKKDNMELAIRLVGCGRDCTLSLTHVYWA
;
A
#
# COMPACT_ATOMS: atom_id res chain seq x y z
N GLU A 1 -1.24 8.57 12.33
CA GLU A 1 -1.17 8.84 13.78
C GLU A 1 -1.44 7.60 14.66
N ASP A 2 -1.71 6.42 14.08
CA ASP A 2 -1.48 5.11 14.74
C ASP A 2 -0.78 4.18 13.74
N THR A 3 0.48 4.47 13.42
CA THR A 3 1.33 3.50 12.72
C THR A 3 2.45 3.17 13.68
N GLU A 4 2.30 2.03 14.35
CA GLU A 4 3.16 1.40 15.35
C GLU A 4 4.58 1.07 14.82
N GLY A 5 5.20 1.95 14.04
CA GLY A 5 6.56 1.83 13.55
C GLY A 5 7.49 2.68 14.38
N GLY A 6 8.46 2.04 15.04
CA GLY A 6 9.64 2.76 15.52
C GLY A 6 10.43 3.37 14.35
N LYS A 7 11.40 4.20 14.69
CA LYS A 7 12.29 4.86 13.71
C LYS A 7 12.94 3.86 12.73
N ALA A 8 13.25 2.66 13.21
CA ALA A 8 13.84 1.58 12.41
C ALA A 8 12.93 1.09 11.27
N GLN A 9 11.64 0.86 11.55
CA GLN A 9 10.65 0.44 10.55
C GLN A 9 10.43 1.55 9.53
N LEU A 10 10.32 2.80 9.99
CA LEU A 10 10.13 3.94 9.10
C LEU A 10 11.35 4.16 8.21
N ASP A 11 12.58 4.09 8.74
CA ASP A 11 13.81 4.22 7.95
C ASP A 11 13.87 3.12 6.87
N LEU A 12 13.58 1.86 7.22
CA LEU A 12 13.52 0.77 6.24
C LEU A 12 12.50 1.07 5.12
N ILE A 13 11.28 1.48 5.46
CA ILE A 13 10.23 1.79 4.46
C ILE A 13 10.66 2.99 3.58
N ALA A 14 11.22 4.04 4.17
CA ALA A 14 11.65 5.23 3.44
C ALA A 14 12.80 4.91 2.48
N ARG A 15 13.78 4.10 2.89
CA ARG A 15 14.85 3.61 2.00
C ARG A 15 14.27 2.78 0.86
N GLN A 16 13.36 1.86 1.14
CA GLN A 16 12.70 1.06 0.09
C GLN A 16 11.90 1.93 -0.89
N ALA A 17 11.22 2.96 -0.40
CA ALA A 17 10.52 3.91 -1.25
C ALA A 17 11.48 4.67 -2.18
N ILE A 18 12.62 5.15 -1.67
CA ILE A 18 13.66 5.83 -2.46
C ILE A 18 14.27 4.86 -3.49
N LEU A 19 14.62 3.64 -3.06
CA LEU A 19 15.23 2.61 -3.90
C LEU A 19 14.29 2.09 -5.01
N SER A 20 12.97 2.29 -4.87
CA SER A 20 12.01 1.92 -5.91
C SER A 20 12.22 2.77 -7.18
N GLY A 21 12.90 2.20 -8.18
CA GLY A 21 13.42 2.93 -9.35
C GLY A 21 12.37 3.64 -10.23
N ASN A 22 11.09 3.32 -10.05
CA ASN A 22 9.98 3.90 -10.82
C ASN A 22 9.29 5.07 -10.09
N ARG A 23 9.71 5.42 -8.87
CA ARG A 23 9.12 6.50 -8.08
C ARG A 23 10.09 7.64 -7.85
N VAL A 24 9.55 8.83 -7.71
CA VAL A 24 10.29 10.02 -7.28
C VAL A 24 10.76 9.79 -5.83
N PRO A 25 12.04 10.01 -5.49
CA PRO A 25 12.59 9.80 -4.14
C PRO A 25 12.21 10.95 -3.18
N VAL A 26 10.92 11.25 -3.11
CA VAL A 26 10.36 12.25 -2.19
C VAL A 26 9.58 11.52 -1.10
N ILE A 27 9.90 11.80 0.16
CA ILE A 27 9.24 11.21 1.32
C ILE A 27 8.49 12.30 2.09
N PHE A 28 7.17 12.18 2.17
CA PHE A 28 6.32 13.07 2.95
C PHE A 28 5.71 12.35 4.15
N GLY A 29 5.92 12.91 5.35
CA GLY A 29 5.39 12.39 6.61
C GLY A 29 6.26 11.34 7.28
N GLY A 30 6.07 11.18 8.60
CA GLY A 30 6.85 10.27 9.44
C GLY A 30 7.58 10.98 10.59
N ASP A 31 8.53 10.27 11.19
CA ASP A 31 9.42 10.77 12.24
C ASP A 31 10.46 11.74 11.65
N PHE A 32 10.52 12.94 12.23
CA PHE A 32 11.37 14.01 11.73
C PHE A 32 12.87 13.67 11.75
N GLU A 33 13.35 12.86 12.70
CA GLU A 33 14.77 12.49 12.75
C GLU A 33 15.13 11.55 11.60
N VAL A 34 14.23 10.61 11.24
CA VAL A 34 14.43 9.74 10.08
C VAL A 34 14.47 10.57 8.79
N LEU A 35 13.50 11.48 8.62
CA LEU A 35 13.43 12.35 7.45
C LEU A 35 14.68 13.23 7.33
N LYS A 36 15.05 13.91 8.42
CA LYS A 36 16.25 14.74 8.49
C LYS A 36 17.51 13.95 8.15
N MET A 37 17.66 12.74 8.70
CA MET A 37 18.80 11.88 8.43
C MET A 37 18.92 11.56 6.93
N LEU A 38 17.80 11.18 6.28
CA LEU A 38 17.80 10.89 4.84
C LEU A 38 18.16 12.14 4.02
N HIS A 39 17.62 13.30 4.37
CA HIS A 39 17.99 14.54 3.69
C HIS A 39 19.48 14.87 3.82
N GLU A 40 20.01 14.85 5.05
CA GLU A 40 21.40 15.25 5.33
C GLU A 40 22.43 14.27 4.75
N ASN A 41 22.12 12.97 4.72
CA ASN A 41 23.10 11.94 4.34
C ASN A 41 22.97 11.45 2.90
N VAL A 42 21.75 11.44 2.33
CA VAL A 42 21.53 10.95 0.96
C VAL A 42 20.97 12.00 0.02
N GLY A 43 20.65 13.21 0.51
CA GLY A 43 20.08 14.28 -0.29
C GLY A 43 18.65 13.96 -0.74
N ALA A 44 17.92 13.13 0.00
CA ALA A 44 16.52 12.87 -0.32
C ALA A 44 15.68 14.12 -0.08
N ASP A 45 14.71 14.35 -0.96
CA ASP A 45 13.68 15.35 -0.74
C ASP A 45 12.71 14.81 0.31
N VAL A 46 12.66 15.48 1.45
CA VAL A 46 11.80 15.08 2.55
C VAL A 46 10.93 16.25 2.98
N GLY A 47 9.72 15.94 3.42
CA GLY A 47 8.82 16.94 3.94
C GLY A 47 7.98 16.40 5.08
N GLN A 48 7.64 17.29 6.01
CA GLN A 48 6.61 17.02 7.00
C GLN A 48 5.53 18.07 6.81
N HIS A 49 4.31 17.62 6.53
CA HIS A 49 3.20 18.54 6.49
C HIS A 49 2.80 18.89 7.92
N GLY A 50 2.43 20.16 8.11
CA GLY A 50 1.69 20.54 9.30
C GLY A 50 0.31 19.88 9.32
N TRP A 51 -0.40 20.15 10.41
CA TRP A 51 -1.76 19.68 10.61
C TRP A 51 -2.83 20.50 9.89
N GLY A 52 -2.45 21.61 9.24
CA GLY A 52 -3.40 22.52 8.60
C GLY A 52 -4.30 23.29 9.58
N TRP A 53 -4.02 23.28 10.89
CA TRP A 53 -4.83 23.96 11.90
C TRP A 53 -4.67 25.48 11.93
N ASN A 54 -3.61 26.02 11.32
CA ASN A 54 -3.38 27.45 11.29
C ASN A 54 -4.52 28.13 10.50
N GLY A 55 -5.15 29.15 11.10
CA GLY A 55 -6.30 29.84 10.51
C GLY A 55 -7.64 29.14 10.71
N VAL A 56 -7.69 27.94 11.31
CA VAL A 56 -8.95 27.27 11.66
C VAL A 56 -9.51 27.85 12.96
N GLU A 57 -10.57 28.64 12.84
CA GLU A 57 -11.28 29.23 13.98
C GLU A 57 -11.97 28.16 14.84
N LEU A 58 -12.08 28.45 16.15
CA LEU A 58 -12.79 27.59 17.09
C LEU A 58 -14.31 27.70 16.90
N THR A 59 -14.97 26.55 16.89
CA THR A 59 -16.42 26.44 16.93
C THR A 59 -16.90 26.55 18.38
N LYS A 60 -17.76 27.53 18.65
CA LYS A 60 -18.30 27.81 20.00
C LYS A 60 -19.71 27.24 20.20
N ASP A 61 -20.52 27.32 19.16
CA ASP A 61 -21.89 26.81 19.13
C ASP A 61 -22.37 26.57 17.67
N ASP A 62 -23.52 25.91 17.52
CA ASP A 62 -24.11 25.59 16.22
C ASP A 62 -24.53 26.85 15.42
N GLN A 63 -24.67 28.02 16.05
CA GLN A 63 -25.03 29.27 15.37
C GLN A 63 -23.79 29.92 14.77
N GLN A 64 -22.74 30.13 15.55
CA GLN A 64 -21.46 30.66 15.09
C GLN A 64 -20.80 29.73 14.06
N ALA A 65 -20.95 28.42 14.20
CA ALA A 65 -20.46 27.47 13.20
C ALA A 65 -21.02 27.73 11.80
N LYS A 66 -22.23 28.26 11.66
CA LYS A 66 -22.84 28.57 10.36
C LYS A 66 -22.26 29.83 9.71
N GLU A 67 -21.62 30.69 10.49
CA GLU A 67 -20.95 31.90 10.01
C GLU A 67 -19.53 31.60 9.52
N LEU A 68 -18.91 30.53 10.03
CA LEU A 68 -17.60 30.06 9.58
C LEU A 68 -17.63 29.60 8.10
N PRO A 69 -16.49 29.71 7.38
CA PRO A 69 -16.35 29.11 6.05
C PRO A 69 -16.72 27.63 6.10
N TRP A 70 -17.47 27.17 5.10
CA TRP A 70 -18.03 25.82 5.09
C TRP A 70 -16.98 24.74 5.38
N ALA A 71 -15.78 24.90 4.80
CA ALA A 71 -14.66 23.99 4.91
C ALA A 71 -14.23 23.70 6.36
N VAL A 72 -14.35 24.68 7.27
CA VAL A 72 -13.78 24.63 8.63
C VAL A 72 -14.81 24.44 9.74
N ARG A 73 -16.11 24.50 9.42
CA ARG A 73 -17.19 24.31 10.39
C ARG A 73 -17.01 23.01 11.18
N TYR A 74 -17.07 23.08 12.50
CA TYR A 74 -16.97 21.93 13.40
C TYR A 74 -15.67 21.12 13.31
N LEU A 75 -14.62 21.63 12.65
CA LEU A 75 -13.31 20.96 12.63
C LEU A 75 -12.59 21.05 13.97
N LYS A 76 -12.71 22.19 14.64
CA LYS A 76 -12.02 22.52 15.89
C LYS A 76 -13.02 23.18 16.84
N CYS A 77 -13.19 22.64 18.03
CA CYS A 77 -14.12 23.16 19.02
C CYS A 77 -13.40 23.92 20.14
N GLU A 78 -14.07 24.91 20.72
CA GLU A 78 -13.67 25.51 21.99
C GLU A 78 -13.69 24.45 23.11
N GLU A 79 -12.80 24.60 24.09
CA GLU A 79 -12.72 23.68 25.23
C GLU A 79 -14.08 23.57 25.94
N GLY A 80 -14.54 22.35 26.19
CA GLY A 80 -15.85 22.06 26.77
C GLY A 80 -17.02 22.07 25.76
N LYS A 81 -16.75 22.26 24.46
CA LYS A 81 -17.73 22.20 23.37
C LYS A 81 -17.53 21.01 22.43
N GLU A 82 -16.70 20.05 22.80
CA GLU A 82 -16.31 18.90 21.97
C GLU A 82 -17.52 18.08 21.51
N ALA A 83 -18.57 18.02 22.33
CA ALA A 83 -19.83 17.35 21.98
C ALA A 83 -20.47 17.89 20.69
N ILE A 84 -20.23 19.15 20.32
CA ILE A 84 -20.74 19.76 19.09
C ILE A 84 -19.95 19.28 17.88
N CYS A 85 -18.62 19.29 17.95
CA CYS A 85 -17.76 18.81 16.87
C CYS A 85 -17.82 17.28 16.71
N ASN A 86 -18.02 16.55 17.80
CA ASN A 86 -18.07 15.10 17.81
C ASN A 86 -19.43 14.51 17.43
N LYS A 87 -20.45 15.34 17.14
CA LYS A 87 -21.69 14.85 16.54
C LYS A 87 -21.36 14.13 15.22
N PRO A 88 -21.83 12.90 14.97
CA PRO A 88 -21.49 12.14 13.77
C PRO A 88 -21.67 12.94 12.47
N GLU A 89 -22.77 13.68 12.33
CA GLU A 89 -23.09 14.51 11.17
C GLU A 89 -22.15 15.72 10.96
N ASN A 90 -21.50 16.18 12.03
CA ASN A 90 -20.54 17.27 11.99
C ASN A 90 -19.12 16.76 11.75
N LYS A 91 -18.79 15.60 12.31
CA LYS A 91 -17.46 14.97 12.23
C LYS A 91 -17.25 14.24 10.91
N TYR A 92 -18.28 13.57 10.41
CA TYR A 92 -18.24 12.73 9.22
C TYR A 92 -19.24 13.24 8.18
N ARG A 93 -18.76 13.45 6.96
CA ARG A 93 -19.58 13.76 5.80
C ARG A 93 -19.49 12.61 4.82
N THR A 94 -20.42 11.68 4.95
CA THR A 94 -20.51 10.47 4.10
C THR A 94 -21.85 10.41 3.43
N HIS A 95 -21.90 9.84 2.24
CA HIS A 95 -23.14 9.46 1.58
C HIS A 95 -22.89 8.11 0.93
N CYS A 96 -23.79 7.16 1.17
CA CYS A 96 -23.53 5.77 0.83
C CYS A 96 -24.09 5.34 -0.52
N TRP A 97 -25.02 6.13 -1.07
CA TRP A 97 -25.61 5.86 -2.37
C TRP A 97 -26.20 7.11 -3.00
N VAL A 98 -25.99 7.27 -4.30
CA VAL A 98 -26.69 8.25 -5.13
C VAL A 98 -27.48 7.46 -6.16
N ASP A 99 -28.79 7.69 -6.22
CA ASP A 99 -29.67 7.02 -7.17
C ASP A 99 -29.19 7.23 -8.60
N ARG A 100 -29.18 6.13 -9.36
CA ARG A 100 -28.72 6.12 -10.76
C ARG A 100 -29.62 5.24 -11.61
N GLU A 101 -29.75 5.61 -12.88
CA GLU A 101 -30.55 4.87 -13.83
C GLU A 101 -29.94 3.47 -14.09
N GLY A 102 -30.77 2.43 -14.05
CA GLY A 102 -30.36 1.06 -14.40
C GLY A 102 -29.62 0.28 -13.33
N VAL A 103 -29.40 0.82 -12.13
CA VAL A 103 -28.76 0.10 -11.02
C VAL A 103 -29.59 0.25 -9.75
N THR A 104 -30.08 -0.88 -9.24
CA THR A 104 -30.72 -0.96 -7.92
C THR A 104 -29.81 -1.76 -7.00
N PRO A 105 -29.29 -1.17 -5.91
CA PRO A 105 -28.47 -1.90 -4.94
C PRO A 105 -29.21 -3.13 -4.41
N PRO A 106 -28.60 -4.33 -4.44
CA PRO A 106 -29.23 -5.54 -3.90
C PRO A 106 -29.44 -5.46 -2.38
N THR A 107 -28.57 -4.73 -1.69
CA THR A 107 -28.66 -4.44 -0.25
C THR A 107 -29.12 -3.01 -0.04
N THR A 108 -30.01 -2.79 0.93
CA THR A 108 -30.44 -1.44 1.33
C THR A 108 -29.25 -0.60 1.74
N GLN A 109 -29.09 0.56 1.11
CA GLN A 109 -27.99 1.48 1.37
C GLN A 109 -28.32 2.38 2.56
N GLU A 110 -27.34 2.57 3.44
CA GLU A 110 -27.48 3.48 4.58
C GLU A 110 -27.50 4.94 4.12
N ALA A 111 -28.01 5.85 4.96
CA ALA A 111 -27.90 7.28 4.65
C ALA A 111 -26.45 7.77 4.80
N HIS A 112 -25.78 7.28 5.84
CA HIS A 112 -24.42 7.61 6.25
C HIS A 112 -23.75 6.36 6.85
N LEU A 113 -22.42 6.26 6.78
CA LEU A 113 -21.65 5.16 7.36
C LEU A 113 -21.74 5.08 8.91
N GLY A 114 -22.49 5.97 9.57
CA GLY A 114 -22.37 6.30 10.99
C GLY A 114 -23.24 5.52 11.97
N GLU A 115 -24.18 4.71 11.50
CA GLU A 115 -25.12 4.00 12.40
C GLU A 115 -24.78 2.53 12.65
N VAL A 116 -23.98 1.89 11.79
CA VAL A 116 -24.00 0.42 11.73
C VAL A 116 -22.74 -0.27 12.24
N ASP A 117 -21.56 0.32 12.16
CA ASP A 117 -20.35 -0.23 12.78
C ASP A 117 -19.40 0.93 13.10
N GLY A 118 -19.19 1.21 14.38
CA GLY A 118 -18.58 2.43 14.91
C GLY A 118 -17.55 3.09 13.99
N GLN A 119 -17.90 4.24 13.43
CA GLN A 119 -16.97 5.09 12.69
C GLN A 119 -15.81 5.47 13.60
N ASP A 120 -14.67 4.81 13.46
CA ASP A 120 -13.41 5.29 14.01
C ASP A 120 -12.84 6.44 13.14
N ALA A 121 -11.67 6.95 13.51
CA ALA A 121 -11.02 8.02 12.78
C ALA A 121 -10.56 7.62 11.36
N LYS A 122 -10.72 6.36 10.93
CA LYS A 122 -10.14 5.83 9.68
C LYS A 122 -11.15 5.81 8.52
N HIS A 123 -12.42 6.07 8.79
CA HIS A 123 -13.46 5.97 7.77
C HIS A 123 -13.53 7.18 6.81
N PRO A 124 -13.97 6.95 5.56
CA PRO A 124 -14.27 8.00 4.59
C PRO A 124 -15.15 9.10 5.16
N GLY A 125 -15.00 10.32 4.64
CA GLY A 125 -15.82 11.46 5.05
C GLY A 125 -15.41 12.11 6.37
N PHE A 126 -14.44 11.59 7.10
CA PHE A 126 -13.90 12.28 8.28
C PHE A 126 -13.32 13.64 7.87
N ARG A 127 -13.90 14.73 8.40
CA ARG A 127 -13.53 16.09 7.97
C ARG A 127 -12.09 16.47 8.27
N TRP A 128 -11.49 15.84 9.28
CA TRP A 128 -10.07 15.97 9.56
C TRP A 128 -9.20 15.48 8.39
N HIS A 129 -9.51 14.32 7.80
CA HIS A 129 -8.81 13.83 6.62
C HIS A 129 -8.98 14.76 5.43
N GLN A 130 -10.14 15.42 5.30
CA GLN A 130 -10.34 16.44 4.27
C GLN A 130 -9.45 17.66 4.49
N LEU A 131 -9.27 18.12 5.74
CA LEU A 131 -8.34 19.20 6.06
C LEU A 131 -6.90 18.81 5.72
N LEU A 132 -6.48 17.60 6.12
CA LEU A 132 -5.16 17.08 5.81
C LEU A 132 -4.94 16.97 4.28
N GLY A 133 -5.92 16.44 3.55
CA GLY A 133 -5.88 16.36 2.09
C GLY A 133 -5.79 17.74 1.43
N ARG A 134 -6.46 18.76 1.97
CA ARG A 134 -6.33 20.15 1.49
C ARG A 134 -4.94 20.72 1.77
N ALA A 135 -4.37 20.48 2.94
CA ALA A 135 -3.01 20.94 3.28
C ALA A 135 -1.96 20.30 2.35
N LEU A 136 -2.11 19.01 2.05
CA LEU A 136 -1.26 18.30 1.08
C LEU A 136 -1.44 18.86 -0.33
N ALA A 137 -2.69 19.05 -0.78
CA ALA A 137 -2.98 19.61 -2.10
C ALA A 137 -2.38 21.01 -2.26
N PHE A 138 -2.50 21.85 -1.23
CA PHE A 138 -1.94 23.20 -1.24
C PHE A 138 -0.40 23.18 -1.38
N THR A 139 0.28 22.29 -0.65
CA THR A 139 1.74 22.10 -0.78
C THR A 139 2.15 21.76 -2.21
N VAL A 140 1.40 20.86 -2.87
CA VAL A 140 1.66 20.49 -4.27
C VAL A 140 1.39 21.66 -5.22
N LEU A 141 0.32 22.42 -4.99
CA LEU A 141 -0.03 23.57 -5.81
C LEU A 141 1.01 24.70 -5.69
N GLU A 142 1.51 24.99 -4.49
CA GLU A 142 2.62 25.94 -4.28
C GLU A 142 3.88 25.48 -5.00
N ALA A 143 4.26 24.21 -4.87
CA ALA A 143 5.43 23.67 -5.57
C ALA A 143 5.30 23.77 -7.11
N LEU A 144 4.09 23.53 -7.65
CA LEU A 144 3.81 23.70 -9.08
C LEU A 144 3.90 25.17 -9.51
N GLN A 145 3.38 26.09 -8.69
CA GLN A 145 3.45 27.52 -8.96
C GLN A 145 4.90 28.01 -8.98
N ASP A 146 5.72 27.60 -8.00
CA ASP A 146 7.14 27.93 -7.94
C ASP A 146 7.92 27.35 -9.12
N ALA A 147 7.61 26.11 -9.52
CA ALA A 147 8.22 25.49 -10.70
C ALA A 147 7.88 26.26 -11.98
N ILE A 148 6.62 26.63 -12.18
CA ILE A 148 6.17 27.42 -13.34
C ILE A 148 6.82 28.81 -13.34
N GLY A 149 6.89 29.47 -12.17
CA GLY A 149 7.57 30.75 -12.01
C GLY A 149 9.04 30.67 -12.40
N THR A 150 9.75 29.68 -11.85
CA THR A 150 11.16 29.42 -12.16
C THR A 150 11.38 29.16 -13.65
N TRP A 151 10.56 28.30 -14.27
CA TRP A 151 10.66 28.01 -15.70
C TRP A 151 10.38 29.24 -16.57
N SER A 152 9.43 30.09 -16.17
CA SER A 152 9.13 31.35 -16.84
C SER A 152 10.33 32.30 -16.80
N GLU A 153 10.92 32.54 -15.62
CA GLU A 153 12.08 33.42 -15.47
C GLU A 153 13.30 32.94 -16.27
N VAL A 154 13.58 31.64 -16.23
CA VAL A 154 14.68 31.03 -16.96
C VAL A 154 14.46 31.11 -18.47
N THR A 155 13.23 30.92 -18.95
CA THR A 155 12.96 31.01 -20.39
C THR A 155 12.96 32.46 -20.90
N ILE A 156 12.59 33.44 -20.07
CA ILE A 156 12.71 34.86 -20.39
C ILE A 156 14.19 35.26 -20.55
N THR A 157 15.06 34.79 -19.67
CA THR A 157 16.48 35.19 -19.64
C THR A 157 17.39 34.33 -20.52
N GLY A 158 17.17 33.01 -20.53
CA GLY A 158 17.96 32.02 -21.27
C GLY A 158 17.40 31.63 -22.63
N GLY A 159 16.18 32.07 -22.96
CA GLY A 159 15.50 31.73 -24.21
C GLY A 159 14.77 30.38 -24.20
N HIS A 160 14.14 30.04 -25.32
CA HIS A 160 13.45 28.76 -25.53
C HIS A 160 14.28 27.81 -26.41
N PRO A 161 14.22 26.48 -26.17
CA PRO A 161 13.42 25.80 -25.13
C PRO A 161 14.04 25.86 -23.73
N LEU A 162 13.26 25.54 -22.69
CA LEU A 162 13.76 25.39 -21.31
C LEU A 162 14.90 24.34 -21.28
N SER A 163 16.05 24.72 -20.71
CA SER A 163 17.20 23.82 -20.59
C SER A 163 16.82 22.53 -19.86
N GLN A 164 17.38 21.41 -20.32
CA GLN A 164 17.14 20.08 -19.76
C GLN A 164 17.41 20.01 -18.27
N SER A 165 18.40 20.76 -17.78
CA SER A 165 18.76 20.84 -16.36
C SER A 165 17.64 21.28 -15.42
N TYR A 166 16.57 21.90 -15.93
CA TYR A 166 15.45 22.39 -15.13
C TYR A 166 14.25 21.44 -15.05
N TRP A 167 14.26 20.34 -15.82
CA TRP A 167 13.12 19.41 -15.85
C TRP A 167 13.53 17.93 -15.96
N HIS A 168 14.77 17.63 -16.39
CA HIS A 168 15.34 16.29 -16.28
C HIS A 168 16.01 16.10 -14.92
N VAL A 169 15.33 15.35 -14.05
CA VAL A 169 15.76 15.06 -12.67
C VAL A 169 16.26 13.63 -12.49
N THR A 170 16.42 12.88 -13.59
CA THR A 170 16.83 11.46 -13.55
C THR A 170 18.19 11.24 -12.90
N GLU A 171 19.19 12.08 -13.22
CA GLU A 171 20.53 11.98 -12.64
C GLU A 171 20.50 12.23 -11.13
N TYR A 172 19.80 13.29 -10.71
CA TYR A 172 19.58 13.60 -9.31
C TYR A 172 18.92 12.43 -8.56
N TYR A 173 17.84 11.85 -9.10
CA TYR A 173 17.19 10.70 -8.46
C TYR A 173 18.08 9.46 -8.40
N ASN A 174 18.91 9.22 -9.42
CA ASN A 174 19.86 8.12 -9.40
C ASN A 174 20.97 8.35 -8.37
N GLU A 175 21.45 9.58 -8.22
CA GLU A 175 22.43 9.93 -7.19
C GLU A 175 21.88 9.66 -5.78
N VAL A 176 20.65 10.09 -5.50
CA VAL A 176 20.00 9.83 -4.20
C VAL A 176 19.87 8.33 -3.94
N ARG A 177 19.46 7.54 -4.95
CA ARG A 177 19.37 6.07 -4.83
C ARG A 177 20.72 5.42 -4.58
N GLU A 178 21.75 5.81 -5.31
CA GLU A 178 23.10 5.29 -5.12
C GLU A 178 23.65 5.67 -3.74
N LYS A 179 23.36 6.87 -3.23
CA LYS A 179 23.71 7.23 -1.85
C LYS A 179 23.00 6.37 -0.81
N VAL A 180 21.71 6.03 -1.00
CA VAL A 180 21.01 5.10 -0.10
C VAL A 180 21.64 3.70 -0.13
N LYS A 181 21.98 3.18 -1.32
CA LYS A 181 22.63 1.85 -1.45
C LYS A 181 23.99 1.79 -0.74
N ASN A 182 24.72 2.90 -0.74
CA ASN A 182 26.06 3.01 -0.18
C ASN A 182 26.08 3.66 1.23
N LEU A 183 24.91 3.88 1.83
CA LEU A 183 24.82 4.52 3.14
C LEU A 183 25.42 3.61 4.22
N ASP A 184 26.31 4.16 5.04
CA ASP A 184 26.99 3.40 6.08
C ASP A 184 25.99 2.81 7.09
N ALA A 185 26.25 1.58 7.54
CA ALA A 185 25.34 0.85 8.43
C ALA A 185 25.15 1.51 9.81
N SER A 186 26.08 2.39 10.22
CA SER A 186 25.97 3.18 11.44
C SER A 186 25.07 4.42 11.31
N VAL A 187 24.68 4.78 10.07
CA VAL A 187 23.84 5.94 9.79
C VAL A 187 22.38 5.52 9.67
N GLY A 188 21.53 6.18 10.46
CA GLY A 188 20.09 5.93 10.52
C GLY A 188 19.72 4.81 11.49
N PHE A 189 18.51 4.28 11.30
CA PHE A 189 17.87 3.33 12.23
C PHE A 189 17.55 1.98 11.57
N CYS A 190 17.66 1.87 10.24
CA CYS A 190 17.27 0.68 9.49
C CYS A 190 17.99 -0.61 9.98
N HIS A 191 19.27 -0.52 10.33
CA HIS A 191 20.06 -1.69 10.76
C HIS A 191 19.62 -2.26 12.13
N GLU A 192 18.78 -1.54 12.89
CA GLU A 192 18.12 -2.07 14.09
C GLU A 192 17.11 -3.19 13.74
N MET A 193 16.68 -3.26 12.48
CA MET A 193 15.77 -4.28 11.94
C MET A 193 16.44 -5.64 11.70
N LYS A 194 17.76 -5.77 11.86
CA LYS A 194 18.52 -7.02 11.58
C LYS A 194 18.07 -8.25 12.38
N LYS A 195 17.36 -8.05 13.50
CA LYS A 195 16.73 -9.13 14.28
C LYS A 195 15.43 -9.66 13.65
N TYR A 196 14.84 -8.93 12.71
CA TYR A 196 13.56 -9.23 12.09
C TYR A 196 13.69 -9.59 10.62
N VAL A 197 14.62 -8.96 9.90
CA VAL A 197 14.85 -9.14 8.46
C VAL A 197 16.35 -9.14 8.14
N PRO A 198 16.78 -9.68 6.97
CA PRO A 198 18.17 -9.62 6.56
C PRO A 198 18.71 -8.19 6.53
N GLU A 199 19.91 -7.98 7.07
CA GLU A 199 20.50 -6.64 7.23
C GLU A 199 20.64 -5.88 5.89
N ARG A 200 20.95 -6.61 4.82
CA ARG A 200 21.11 -6.06 3.47
C ARG A 200 19.83 -5.45 2.88
N LEU A 201 18.65 -5.67 3.48
CA LEU A 201 17.42 -4.97 3.07
C LEU A 201 17.53 -3.45 3.18
N CYS A 202 18.42 -2.91 4.01
CA CYS A 202 18.60 -1.47 4.12
C CYS A 202 19.20 -0.82 2.86
N SER A 203 19.83 -1.62 1.99
CA SER A 203 20.50 -1.17 0.75
C SER A 203 20.02 -1.90 -0.51
N THR A 204 19.15 -2.91 -0.36
CA THR A 204 18.68 -3.76 -1.46
C THR A 204 17.26 -3.37 -1.88
N PRO A 205 17.01 -2.97 -3.14
CA PRO A 205 15.65 -2.66 -3.61
C PRO A 205 14.78 -3.92 -3.65
N MET A 206 13.69 -3.93 -2.88
CA MET A 206 12.73 -5.03 -2.87
C MET A 206 11.61 -4.82 -3.90
N LYS A 207 11.19 -5.91 -4.51
CA LYS A 207 9.91 -6.05 -5.22
C LYS A 207 8.89 -6.66 -4.26
N ALA A 208 7.62 -6.43 -4.55
CA ALA A 208 6.53 -6.97 -3.75
C ALA A 208 5.30 -7.31 -4.60
N ARG A 209 4.53 -8.29 -4.11
CA ARG A 209 3.12 -8.48 -4.40
C ARG A 209 2.33 -8.53 -3.10
N THR A 210 1.10 -8.05 -3.14
CA THR A 210 0.22 -7.99 -1.98
C THR A 210 -1.24 -8.08 -2.38
N GLU A 211 -2.08 -8.59 -1.48
CA GLU A 211 -3.54 -8.46 -1.58
C GLU A 211 -4.09 -7.31 -0.71
N PHE A 212 -3.22 -6.53 -0.06
CA PHE A 212 -3.64 -5.30 0.61
C PHE A 212 -3.96 -4.23 -0.43
N THR A 213 -5.00 -3.44 -0.20
CA THR A 213 -5.34 -2.28 -1.02
C THR A 213 -4.85 -0.99 -0.32
N PRO A 214 -4.57 0.09 -1.08
CA PRO A 214 -4.75 0.24 -2.51
C PRO A 214 -3.63 -0.38 -3.36
N ARG A 215 -3.96 -0.79 -4.59
CA ARG A 215 -3.01 -1.31 -5.58
C ARG A 215 -3.18 -0.61 -6.91
N THR A 216 -2.18 0.16 -7.31
CA THR A 216 -2.22 0.93 -8.56
C THR A 216 -2.46 0.06 -9.81
N ASP A 217 -2.05 -1.20 -9.78
CA ASP A 217 -2.23 -2.16 -10.88
C ASP A 217 -2.42 -3.56 -10.28
N PRO A 218 -3.66 -3.96 -9.92
CA PRO A 218 -3.91 -5.24 -9.26
C PRO A 218 -3.46 -6.43 -10.11
N GLU A 219 -3.63 -6.36 -11.44
CA GLU A 219 -3.21 -7.42 -12.37
C GLU A 219 -1.71 -7.69 -12.28
N ARG A 220 -0.90 -6.67 -11.95
CA ARG A 220 0.54 -6.81 -11.81
C ARG A 220 1.02 -6.79 -10.38
N THR A 221 0.22 -6.43 -9.38
CA THR A 221 0.69 -6.26 -7.99
C THR A 221 0.01 -7.21 -6.99
N SER A 222 -1.04 -7.92 -7.40
CA SER A 222 -1.65 -9.02 -6.64
C SER A 222 -0.73 -10.24 -6.55
N ILE A 223 -0.83 -11.01 -5.47
CA ILE A 223 -0.17 -12.31 -5.36
C ILE A 223 -0.79 -13.29 -6.36
N THR A 224 -2.10 -13.20 -6.62
CA THR A 224 -2.79 -14.02 -7.64
C THR A 224 -2.12 -13.94 -9.02
N SER A 225 -1.51 -12.80 -9.38
CA SER A 225 -0.83 -12.58 -10.66
C SER A 225 0.41 -13.45 -10.90
N MET A 226 0.94 -14.08 -9.86
CA MET A 226 2.10 -14.98 -9.95
C MET A 226 1.80 -16.41 -9.51
N LEU A 227 0.54 -16.76 -9.23
CA LEU A 227 0.15 -18.12 -8.87
C LEU A 227 0.15 -19.03 -10.10
N LYS A 228 0.67 -20.25 -9.95
CA LYS A 228 0.50 -21.32 -10.94
C LYS A 228 -0.89 -21.93 -10.80
N ALA A 229 -1.53 -22.18 -11.94
CA ALA A 229 -2.77 -22.94 -11.97
C ALA A 229 -2.54 -24.39 -11.55
N SER A 230 -3.48 -24.94 -10.77
CA SER A 230 -3.50 -26.38 -10.47
C SER A 230 -3.66 -27.22 -11.74
N PRO A 231 -3.46 -28.54 -11.69
CA PRO A 231 -3.75 -29.43 -12.82
C PRO A 231 -5.20 -29.34 -13.36
N SER A 232 -6.15 -28.85 -12.55
CA SER A 232 -7.53 -28.60 -12.99
C SER A 232 -7.75 -27.21 -13.59
N GLY A 233 -6.71 -26.39 -13.71
CA GLY A 233 -6.78 -24.99 -14.14
C GLY A 233 -7.24 -24.03 -13.04
N TYR A 234 -7.28 -24.45 -11.77
CA TYR A 234 -7.74 -23.61 -10.67
C TYR A 234 -6.66 -22.61 -10.25
N VAL A 235 -7.05 -21.36 -10.07
CA VAL A 235 -6.28 -20.29 -9.43
C VAL A 235 -7.23 -19.56 -8.48
N PRO A 236 -6.85 -19.29 -7.21
CA PRO A 236 -7.63 -18.46 -6.30
C PRO A 236 -7.94 -17.10 -6.93
N LYS A 237 -9.19 -16.66 -6.83
CA LYS A 237 -9.66 -15.36 -7.35
C LYS A 237 -10.76 -14.81 -6.47
N VAL A 238 -10.93 -13.48 -6.48
CA VAL A 238 -12.12 -12.83 -5.92
C VAL A 238 -13.35 -13.34 -6.65
N THR A 239 -14.35 -13.80 -5.90
CA THR A 239 -15.57 -14.39 -6.47
C THR A 239 -16.73 -13.42 -6.51
N GLU A 240 -16.64 -12.38 -5.69
CA GLU A 240 -17.59 -11.31 -5.56
C GLU A 240 -17.54 -10.43 -6.81
N GLU A 241 -18.71 -10.16 -7.39
CA GLU A 241 -18.84 -9.23 -8.49
C GLU A 241 -19.17 -7.83 -7.95
N VAL A 242 -18.71 -6.80 -8.67
CA VAL A 242 -19.15 -5.44 -8.42
C VAL A 242 -20.61 -5.27 -8.90
N VAL A 243 -21.43 -4.58 -8.11
CA VAL A 243 -22.83 -4.29 -8.43
C VAL A 243 -22.96 -3.48 -9.73
N TYR A 244 -21.96 -2.63 -10.02
CA TYR A 244 -21.86 -1.87 -11.26
C TYR A 244 -20.40 -1.46 -11.51
N SER A 245 -20.08 -1.29 -12.80
CA SER A 245 -18.82 -0.72 -13.28
C SER A 245 -18.98 0.74 -13.69
N GLY A 246 -17.87 1.44 -13.84
CA GLY A 246 -17.76 2.86 -14.17
C GLY A 246 -17.50 3.76 -12.96
N PRO A 247 -17.20 5.05 -13.21
CA PRO A 247 -17.04 6.03 -12.14
C PRO A 247 -18.33 6.18 -11.34
N ASP A 248 -18.19 6.58 -10.09
CA ASP A 248 -19.36 6.99 -9.31
C ASP A 248 -19.96 8.29 -9.83
N LEU A 249 -21.28 8.43 -9.64
CA LEU A 249 -21.91 9.74 -9.76
C LEU A 249 -21.30 10.68 -8.73
N SER A 250 -21.33 11.97 -9.03
CA SER A 250 -20.74 12.95 -8.11
C SER A 250 -21.35 12.81 -6.72
N ASN A 251 -20.49 12.67 -5.72
CA ASN A 251 -20.90 12.46 -4.34
C ASN A 251 -21.05 13.82 -3.66
N PRO A 252 -22.28 14.29 -3.34
CA PRO A 252 -22.49 15.60 -2.75
C PRO A 252 -21.78 15.75 -1.39
N ALA A 253 -21.44 14.65 -0.72
CA ALA A 253 -20.68 14.66 0.53
C ALA A 253 -19.20 15.06 0.34
N LEU A 254 -18.64 14.86 -0.85
CA LEU A 254 -17.26 15.22 -1.19
C LEU A 254 -17.17 16.59 -1.88
N GLU A 255 -18.27 17.08 -2.43
CA GLU A 255 -18.32 18.39 -3.10
C GLU A 255 -18.44 19.55 -2.12
N ALA A 256 -17.69 20.62 -2.36
CA ALA A 256 -17.95 21.90 -1.70
C ALA A 256 -19.32 22.42 -2.16
N PRO A 257 -20.18 22.91 -1.25
CA PRO A 257 -21.44 23.51 -1.64
C PRO A 257 -21.22 24.69 -2.59
N GLU A 258 -22.21 24.94 -3.45
CA GLU A 258 -22.19 26.11 -4.32
C GLU A 258 -22.01 27.40 -3.49
N GLY A 259 -21.14 28.29 -3.97
CA GLY A 259 -20.79 29.53 -3.27
C GLY A 259 -19.87 29.38 -2.05
N ALA A 260 -19.48 28.16 -1.66
CA ALA A 260 -18.56 27.95 -0.54
C ALA A 260 -17.07 28.18 -0.91
N LEU A 261 -16.76 28.25 -2.20
CA LEU A 261 -15.43 28.50 -2.73
C LEU A 261 -15.45 29.81 -3.52
N ASP A 262 -14.71 30.82 -3.07
CA ASP A 262 -14.38 32.00 -3.86
C ASP A 262 -13.01 31.83 -4.50
N VAL A 263 -13.01 31.31 -5.74
CA VAL A 263 -11.78 31.07 -6.51
C VAL A 263 -11.02 32.37 -6.77
N VAL A 264 -11.72 33.50 -6.89
CA VAL A 264 -11.09 34.80 -7.16
C VAL A 264 -10.35 35.30 -5.92
N GLU A 265 -10.94 35.14 -4.74
CA GLU A 265 -10.28 35.46 -3.47
C GLU A 265 -9.04 34.60 -3.23
N ILE A 266 -9.12 33.29 -3.51
CA ILE A 266 -7.97 32.38 -3.42
C ILE A 266 -6.83 32.83 -4.34
N LEU A 267 -7.14 33.18 -5.59
CA LEU A 267 -6.13 33.65 -6.54
C LEU A 267 -5.48 34.97 -6.08
N LYS A 268 -6.28 35.91 -5.53
CA LYS A 268 -5.75 37.18 -5.01
C LYS A 268 -4.79 36.96 -3.85
N LEU A 269 -5.18 36.14 -2.87
CA LEU A 269 -4.35 35.83 -1.71
C LEU A 269 -3.04 35.13 -2.10
N GLY A 270 -3.08 34.25 -3.12
CA GLY A 270 -1.88 33.59 -3.65
C GLY A 270 -0.92 34.56 -4.35
N MET A 271 -1.45 35.53 -5.10
CA MET A 271 -0.63 36.54 -5.76
C MET A 271 0.08 37.47 -4.76
N ASP A 272 -0.60 37.87 -3.68
CA ASP A 272 -0.04 38.76 -2.65
C ASP A 272 1.13 38.12 -1.87
N GLN A 273 1.21 36.78 -1.79
CA GLN A 273 2.33 36.09 -1.14
C GLN A 273 3.57 35.99 -2.01
N VAL A 274 3.42 35.82 -3.33
CA VAL A 274 4.54 35.78 -4.27
C VAL A 274 5.31 37.11 -4.28
N GLU A 275 4.59 38.23 -4.18
CA GLU A 275 5.22 39.56 -4.11
C GLU A 275 6.04 39.77 -2.82
N ASN A 276 5.69 39.08 -1.73
CA ASN A 276 6.36 39.22 -0.43
C ASN A 276 7.55 38.26 -0.23
N ASN A 277 7.60 37.11 -0.93
CA ASN A 277 8.64 36.09 -0.76
C ASN A 277 9.80 36.17 -1.79
N GLY A 278 9.89 37.24 -2.58
CA GLY A 278 10.90 37.44 -3.64
C GLY A 278 12.36 37.60 -3.20
N ARG A 279 12.85 36.91 -2.16
CA ARG A 279 14.27 36.92 -1.78
C ARG A 279 14.84 35.53 -1.46
N THR A 280 15.91 35.22 -2.20
CA THR A 280 17.03 34.29 -1.89
C THR A 280 17.02 32.92 -2.59
N LEU A 281 17.04 32.92 -3.93
CA LEU A 281 17.66 31.85 -4.71
C LEU A 281 19.02 32.32 -5.22
N GLU A 282 20.02 32.36 -4.33
CA GLU A 282 21.42 32.56 -4.73
C GLU A 282 22.16 31.22 -4.76
N LYS A 283 22.61 30.84 -5.96
CA LYS A 283 23.76 29.97 -6.27
C LYS A 283 23.60 28.45 -6.08
N LEU A 284 23.03 27.82 -7.11
CA LEU A 284 23.46 26.49 -7.57
C LEU A 284 23.81 26.57 -9.06
N ALA A 285 24.99 27.12 -9.35
CA ALA A 285 25.61 27.04 -10.67
C ALA A 285 26.60 25.87 -10.64
N ILE A 286 26.13 24.66 -10.96
CA ILE A 286 27.00 23.52 -11.26
C ILE A 286 27.29 23.54 -12.75
N SER A 287 28.58 23.72 -13.03
CA SER A 287 29.21 23.72 -14.36
C SER A 287 28.98 22.39 -15.08
N ALA A 288 28.11 22.40 -16.09
CA ALA A 288 27.98 21.32 -17.06
C ALA A 288 29.00 21.52 -18.20
N ALA A 289 30.13 20.83 -18.09
CA ALA A 289 31.00 20.55 -19.22
C ALA A 289 31.42 19.07 -19.10
N ASP A 290 31.33 18.38 -20.24
CA ASP A 290 31.64 16.96 -20.48
C ASP A 290 30.57 15.96 -20.03
N TYR A 291 29.64 15.63 -20.93
CA TYR A 291 29.61 14.29 -21.53
C TYR A 291 28.61 14.19 -22.68
N THR A 292 29.11 13.96 -23.88
CA THR A 292 28.34 13.40 -25.00
C THR A 292 28.87 12.01 -25.27
N ASN A 293 27.99 10.99 -25.20
CA ASN A 293 27.68 10.09 -26.32
C ASN A 293 26.99 8.79 -25.88
N ASN A 294 25.94 8.46 -26.64
CA ASN A 294 25.44 7.13 -27.01
C ASN A 294 24.88 6.20 -25.94
N VAL A 295 23.54 6.03 -25.92
CA VAL A 295 22.91 4.70 -26.04
C VAL A 295 21.56 4.84 -26.77
N GLY A 296 21.42 4.16 -27.91
CA GLY A 296 20.15 4.01 -28.62
C GLY A 296 19.34 2.84 -28.06
N LEU A 297 18.06 3.08 -27.78
CA LEU A 297 17.11 2.04 -27.36
C LEU A 297 16.28 1.58 -28.56
N LYS A 298 16.57 0.38 -29.07
CA LYS A 298 15.65 -0.39 -29.91
C LYS A 298 14.87 -1.34 -29.02
N GLY A 299 13.56 -1.36 -29.20
CA GLY A 299 12.62 -2.18 -28.45
C GLY A 299 12.81 -3.68 -28.67
N SER A 300 12.63 -4.43 -27.60
CA SER A 300 12.55 -5.89 -27.61
C SER A 300 11.11 -6.32 -27.35
N ARG A 301 10.55 -7.06 -28.31
CA ARG A 301 9.36 -7.88 -28.14
C ARG A 301 9.75 -9.13 -27.36
N VAL A 302 9.03 -9.43 -26.30
CA VAL A 302 9.18 -10.66 -25.50
C VAL A 302 8.44 -11.80 -26.23
N PRO A 303 9.10 -12.92 -26.58
CA PRO A 303 8.40 -14.14 -26.97
C PRO A 303 7.90 -14.90 -25.74
N PRO A 304 6.84 -15.73 -25.85
CA PRO A 304 6.42 -16.62 -24.78
C PRO A 304 7.45 -17.73 -24.61
N LEU A 305 7.98 -17.88 -23.40
CA LEU A 305 8.85 -18.98 -23.00
C LEU A 305 7.99 -20.17 -22.58
N GLU A 306 8.09 -21.28 -23.33
CA GLU A 306 7.65 -22.60 -22.88
C GLU A 306 8.50 -23.05 -21.69
N GLU A 307 7.88 -23.15 -20.53
CA GLU A 307 8.48 -23.73 -19.33
C GLU A 307 8.64 -25.24 -19.46
N ARG A 308 9.88 -25.73 -19.38
CA ARG A 308 10.15 -27.12 -19.03
C ARG A 308 10.17 -27.24 -17.51
N ALA A 309 9.07 -27.76 -16.95
CA ALA A 309 9.00 -28.16 -15.56
C ALA A 309 10.04 -29.26 -15.25
N LEU A 310 10.88 -29.03 -14.25
CA LEU A 310 11.63 -30.08 -13.58
C LEU A 310 10.63 -30.88 -12.74
N ALA A 311 10.36 -32.11 -13.17
CA ALA A 311 9.43 -33.01 -12.54
C ALA A 311 9.97 -33.52 -11.19
N THR A 312 9.56 -32.90 -10.07
CA THR A 312 9.51 -33.54 -8.74
C THR A 312 8.41 -32.95 -7.86
N GLY A 313 7.25 -33.63 -7.79
CA GLY A 313 6.37 -33.71 -6.60
C GLY A 313 5.61 -32.47 -6.08
N ILE A 314 5.85 -31.27 -6.61
CA ILE A 314 5.14 -30.04 -6.18
C ILE A 314 4.08 -29.68 -7.21
N GLU A 315 2.82 -30.01 -6.91
CA GLU A 315 1.66 -29.65 -7.74
C GLU A 315 0.80 -28.63 -7.00
N PRO A 316 0.35 -27.54 -7.66
CA PRO A 316 -0.49 -26.55 -7.01
C PRO A 316 -1.81 -27.16 -6.52
N GLY A 317 -2.16 -26.87 -5.28
CA GLY A 317 -3.37 -27.30 -4.62
C GLY A 317 -4.59 -26.47 -5.02
N ILE A 318 -5.77 -26.95 -4.62
CA ILE A 318 -7.07 -26.35 -4.97
C ILE A 318 -7.83 -25.80 -3.77
N GLY A 319 -7.25 -25.82 -2.57
CA GLY A 319 -7.94 -25.36 -1.35
C GLY A 319 -7.47 -24.01 -0.83
N TRP A 320 -6.79 -23.22 -1.65
CA TRP A 320 -6.43 -21.83 -1.33
C TRP A 320 -7.51 -20.89 -1.85
N GLU A 321 -7.89 -19.86 -1.10
CA GLU A 321 -8.89 -18.88 -1.52
C GLU A 321 -8.42 -17.45 -1.27
N VAL A 322 -8.92 -16.50 -2.06
CA VAL A 322 -8.70 -15.07 -1.77
C VAL A 322 -9.62 -14.68 -0.61
N TYR A 323 -9.04 -14.05 0.41
CA TYR A 323 -9.76 -13.63 1.61
C TYR A 323 -9.56 -12.13 1.86
N GLY A 324 -10.60 -11.43 2.30
CA GLY A 324 -10.56 -10.03 2.70
C GLY A 324 -10.41 -9.02 1.56
N GLU A 325 -9.94 -9.44 0.40
CA GLU A 325 -9.81 -8.62 -0.81
C GLU A 325 -11.20 -8.19 -1.34
N LEU A 326 -11.30 -6.92 -1.69
CA LEU A 326 -12.52 -6.34 -2.26
C LEU A 326 -12.48 -6.41 -3.79
N PRO A 327 -13.62 -6.65 -4.46
CA PRO A 327 -13.65 -6.64 -5.92
C PRO A 327 -13.49 -5.22 -6.48
N GLY A 328 -12.95 -5.15 -7.69
CA GLY A 328 -12.70 -3.91 -8.43
C GLY A 328 -11.21 -3.60 -8.60
N THR A 329 -10.88 -2.40 -9.05
CA THR A 329 -9.49 -1.94 -9.23
C THR A 329 -8.82 -1.57 -7.92
N CYS A 330 -9.56 -1.03 -6.95
CA CYS A 330 -9.04 -0.70 -5.61
C CYS A 330 -7.67 0.00 -5.64
N ASP A 331 -7.50 0.97 -6.53
CA ASP A 331 -6.20 1.59 -6.85
C ASP A 331 -5.86 2.82 -5.99
N GLY A 332 -6.75 3.16 -5.05
CA GLY A 332 -6.63 4.32 -4.18
C GLY A 332 -7.05 5.63 -4.84
N THR A 333 -7.49 5.61 -6.11
CA THR A 333 -8.04 6.79 -6.76
C THR A 333 -9.46 7.07 -6.28
N ALA A 334 -9.86 8.35 -6.26
CA ALA A 334 -11.21 8.73 -5.86
C ALA A 334 -12.31 8.17 -6.78
N THR A 335 -11.94 7.79 -8.02
CA THR A 335 -12.84 7.22 -9.03
C THR A 335 -12.69 5.70 -9.18
N GLY A 336 -11.81 5.07 -8.41
CA GLY A 336 -11.54 3.64 -8.49
C GLY A 336 -12.77 2.81 -8.10
N GLU A 337 -12.99 1.72 -8.83
CA GLU A 337 -14.04 0.77 -8.47
C GLU A 337 -13.49 -0.09 -7.34
N CYS A 338 -14.07 -0.02 -6.14
CA CYS A 338 -13.60 -0.87 -5.05
C CYS A 338 -14.69 -1.20 -4.04
N GLY A 339 -14.84 -2.49 -3.71
CA GLY A 339 -15.72 -2.92 -2.63
C GLY A 339 -17.20 -2.72 -2.87
N ARG A 340 -17.61 -2.54 -4.15
CA ARG A 340 -19.01 -2.39 -4.56
C ARG A 340 -19.75 -3.73 -4.58
N THR A 341 -19.66 -4.50 -3.51
CA THR A 341 -20.26 -5.83 -3.42
C THR A 341 -21.78 -5.75 -3.26
N ASN A 342 -22.49 -6.80 -3.66
CA ASN A 342 -23.94 -6.89 -3.46
C ASN A 342 -24.36 -6.90 -1.98
N LEU A 343 -23.43 -7.20 -1.05
CA LEU A 343 -23.63 -7.19 0.40
C LEU A 343 -23.29 -5.84 1.04
N SER A 344 -22.70 -4.90 0.30
CA SER A 344 -22.30 -3.61 0.85
C SER A 344 -23.53 -2.77 1.19
N LYS A 345 -23.57 -2.25 2.42
CA LYS A 345 -24.57 -1.23 2.85
C LYS A 345 -24.15 0.19 2.46
N CYS A 346 -22.95 0.35 1.92
CA CYS A 346 -22.41 1.63 1.50
C CYS A 346 -21.52 1.46 0.26
N LEU A 347 -22.14 1.44 -0.91
CA LEU A 347 -21.45 1.28 -2.20
C LEU A 347 -20.52 2.45 -2.52
N LEU A 348 -20.78 3.64 -1.96
CA LEU A 348 -19.93 4.83 -2.08
C LEU A 348 -18.91 5.00 -0.94
N SER A 349 -18.71 3.97 -0.11
CA SER A 349 -17.66 3.99 0.91
C SER A 349 -16.27 4.17 0.31
N GLY A 350 -16.02 3.62 -0.89
CA GLY A 350 -14.69 3.68 -1.51
C GLY A 350 -13.63 3.05 -0.61
N HIS A 351 -13.91 1.87 -0.05
CA HIS A 351 -12.99 1.16 0.85
C HIS A 351 -11.67 0.84 0.14
N MET A 352 -10.61 1.61 0.42
CA MET A 352 -9.27 1.41 -0.16
C MET A 352 -8.25 0.85 0.84
N ASP A 353 -8.68 0.44 2.04
CA ASP A 353 -7.80 -0.09 3.10
C ASP A 353 -8.23 -1.52 3.48
N SER A 354 -8.41 -2.36 2.45
CA SER A 354 -8.66 -3.78 2.64
C SER A 354 -7.35 -4.49 2.94
N GLN A 355 -7.38 -5.34 3.96
CA GLN A 355 -6.28 -6.21 4.35
C GLN A 355 -6.54 -7.61 3.79
N GLY A 356 -6.36 -7.77 2.48
CA GLY A 356 -6.57 -9.04 1.80
C GLY A 356 -5.39 -10.02 1.95
N GLY A 357 -5.62 -11.27 1.54
CA GLY A 357 -4.56 -12.27 1.39
C GLY A 357 -5.03 -13.57 0.76
N ILE A 358 -4.10 -14.50 0.55
CA ILE A 358 -4.39 -15.86 0.08
C ILE A 358 -4.47 -16.79 1.29
N LEU A 359 -5.69 -17.17 1.65
CA LEU A 359 -6.03 -17.96 2.81
C LEU A 359 -5.95 -19.45 2.49
N GLY A 360 -5.35 -20.22 3.40
CA GLY A 360 -5.31 -21.67 3.30
C GLY A 360 -5.03 -22.35 4.63
N ASN A 361 -5.21 -23.66 4.65
CA ASN A 361 -4.97 -24.53 5.79
C ASN A 361 -4.28 -25.83 5.39
N GLY A 362 -4.19 -26.79 6.31
CA GLY A 362 -3.56 -28.09 6.10
C GLY A 362 -4.18 -28.94 4.99
N TYR A 363 -5.38 -28.61 4.48
CA TYR A 363 -6.01 -29.29 3.36
C TYR A 363 -5.83 -28.57 2.01
N SER A 364 -5.24 -27.37 1.99
CA SER A 364 -5.18 -26.53 0.80
C SER A 364 -4.22 -27.02 -0.30
N GLY A 365 -3.25 -27.87 0.05
CA GLY A 365 -2.18 -28.30 -0.84
C GLY A 365 -1.11 -27.22 -1.04
N TRP A 366 -0.26 -27.35 -2.06
CA TRP A 366 0.78 -26.36 -2.34
C TRP A 366 0.21 -25.08 -2.94
N LEU A 367 0.55 -23.92 -2.37
CA LEU A 367 0.45 -22.64 -3.09
C LEU A 367 1.74 -22.44 -3.84
N VAL A 368 1.72 -22.49 -5.17
CA VAL A 368 2.92 -22.40 -6.02
C VAL A 368 2.92 -21.07 -6.77
N MET A 369 4.05 -20.38 -6.74
CA MET A 369 4.27 -19.05 -7.30
C MET A 369 5.50 -19.03 -8.21
N ASP A 370 5.43 -18.24 -9.28
CA ASP A 370 6.58 -17.86 -10.12
C ASP A 370 7.13 -16.50 -9.69
N VAL A 371 8.21 -16.50 -8.91
CA VAL A 371 8.90 -15.30 -8.46
C VAL A 371 9.92 -14.89 -9.50
N LYS A 372 9.59 -13.84 -10.27
CA LYS A 372 10.41 -13.36 -11.39
C LYS A 372 11.53 -12.44 -10.94
N ASP A 373 12.69 -12.56 -11.58
CA ASP A 373 13.83 -11.66 -11.46
C ASP A 373 14.34 -11.50 -10.01
N VAL A 374 14.68 -12.62 -9.37
CA VAL A 374 15.37 -12.67 -8.07
C VAL A 374 16.87 -12.43 -8.32
N GLN A 375 17.36 -11.24 -8.02
CA GLN A 375 18.73 -10.78 -8.34
C GLN A 375 19.64 -10.70 -7.12
N GLU A 376 19.07 -10.59 -5.93
CA GLU A 376 19.77 -10.52 -4.65
C GLU A 376 19.54 -11.77 -3.80
N GLY A 377 18.67 -12.69 -4.22
CA GLY A 377 18.46 -13.95 -3.52
C GLY A 377 17.86 -13.73 -2.14
N ILE A 378 16.82 -12.90 -2.09
CA ILE A 378 16.02 -12.68 -0.89
C ILE A 378 14.56 -12.98 -1.20
N ILE A 379 13.89 -13.76 -0.35
CA ILE A 379 12.44 -13.94 -0.37
C ILE A 379 11.93 -13.90 1.07
N ILE A 380 10.97 -13.01 1.32
CA ILE A 380 10.32 -12.81 2.61
C ILE A 380 8.81 -12.88 2.42
N LEU A 381 8.14 -13.64 3.28
CA LEU A 381 6.69 -13.79 3.30
C LEU A 381 6.11 -13.00 4.48
N LYS A 382 5.04 -12.23 4.27
CA LYS A 382 4.22 -11.70 5.36
C LYS A 382 3.00 -12.60 5.54
N LEU A 383 2.89 -13.17 6.73
CA LEU A 383 1.85 -14.14 7.08
C LEU A 383 0.94 -13.60 8.17
N GLU A 384 -0.35 -13.91 8.07
CA GLU A 384 -1.30 -13.77 9.18
C GLU A 384 -1.65 -15.18 9.66
N THR A 385 -1.50 -15.42 10.96
CA THR A 385 -1.65 -16.76 11.57
C THR A 385 -2.77 -16.79 12.61
N GLU A 386 -3.63 -15.77 12.62
CA GLU A 386 -4.69 -15.59 13.62
C GLU A 386 -6.08 -15.86 13.03
N HIS A 387 -6.12 -16.59 11.92
CA HIS A 387 -7.35 -17.04 11.28
C HIS A 387 -7.92 -18.27 11.97
N LYS A 388 -9.24 -18.37 11.94
CA LYS A 388 -9.99 -19.50 12.47
C LYS A 388 -10.21 -20.56 11.38
N PRO A 389 -10.50 -21.82 11.76
CA PRO A 389 -10.84 -22.87 10.81
C PRO A 389 -12.02 -22.50 9.89
N GLU A 390 -12.99 -21.74 10.41
CA GLU A 390 -14.21 -21.34 9.69
C GLU A 390 -13.98 -20.22 8.68
N ASP A 391 -12.85 -19.51 8.75
CA ASP A 391 -12.52 -18.44 7.80
C ASP A 391 -12.26 -19.02 6.41
N SER A 392 -11.74 -20.26 6.32
CA SER A 392 -11.62 -20.96 5.04
C SER A 392 -12.93 -21.68 4.69
N LYS A 393 -13.68 -21.08 3.77
CA LYS A 393 -14.95 -21.62 3.24
C LYS A 393 -14.69 -22.69 2.19
N LEU A 394 -13.63 -22.55 1.40
CA LEU A 394 -13.35 -23.45 0.27
C LEU A 394 -13.07 -24.89 0.71
N THR A 395 -12.42 -25.05 1.86
CA THR A 395 -12.07 -26.36 2.43
C THR A 395 -13.11 -26.88 3.43
N GLU A 396 -14.28 -26.25 3.50
CA GLU A 396 -15.35 -26.69 4.38
C GLU A 396 -15.81 -28.12 4.01
N GLY A 397 -15.84 -29.00 4.99
CA GLY A 397 -16.17 -30.41 4.81
C GLY A 397 -15.07 -31.28 4.18
N TRP A 398 -13.90 -30.72 3.85
CA TRP A 398 -12.78 -31.50 3.34
C TRP A 398 -12.20 -32.37 4.47
N THR A 399 -11.80 -33.59 4.12
CA THR A 399 -11.25 -34.57 5.06
C THR A 399 -9.79 -34.91 4.78
N ASP A 400 -9.23 -34.33 3.72
CA ASP A 400 -7.88 -34.60 3.22
C ASP A 400 -7.49 -33.48 2.27
N VAL A 401 -6.18 -33.40 1.97
CA VAL A 401 -5.60 -32.43 1.03
C VAL A 401 -6.30 -32.54 -0.33
N ASN A 402 -6.70 -31.40 -0.89
CA ASN A 402 -7.42 -31.35 -2.17
C ASN A 402 -8.71 -32.21 -2.18
N ASN A 403 -9.41 -32.30 -1.04
CA ASN A 403 -10.66 -33.02 -0.83
C ASN A 403 -10.62 -34.53 -1.13
N GLY A 404 -9.49 -35.19 -0.87
CA GLY A 404 -9.52 -36.60 -0.50
C GLY A 404 -10.11 -37.59 -1.50
N LYS A 405 -9.54 -37.64 -2.71
CA LYS A 405 -9.53 -38.93 -3.44
C LYS A 405 -8.82 -40.08 -2.67
N ARG A 406 -8.53 -40.03 -1.35
CA ARG A 406 -9.01 -41.03 -0.34
C ARG A 406 -8.57 -40.78 1.12
N ARG A 407 -9.57 -40.89 2.01
CA ARG A 407 -9.64 -41.43 3.40
C ARG A 407 -8.93 -40.70 4.56
N LEU A 408 -9.75 -39.86 5.22
CA LEU A 408 -10.25 -39.96 6.62
C LEU A 408 -9.27 -40.24 7.76
N GLY A 409 -9.07 -39.21 8.58
CA GLY A 409 -8.75 -39.29 10.01
C GLY A 409 -9.14 -37.98 10.70
N ASP A 410 -10.20 -38.04 11.52
CA ASP A 410 -10.78 -36.93 12.28
C ASP A 410 -9.90 -36.53 13.47
N LEU A 411 -9.52 -35.25 13.54
CA LEU A 411 -8.87 -34.63 14.69
C LEU A 411 -9.43 -33.21 14.85
N SER A 412 -10.07 -32.95 15.98
CA SER A 412 -10.44 -31.62 16.44
C SER A 412 -9.76 -31.35 17.77
N SER A 413 -8.83 -30.39 17.82
CA SER A 413 -8.32 -29.87 19.09
C SER A 413 -7.96 -28.39 18.98
N ARG A 414 -8.40 -27.60 19.96
CA ARG A 414 -8.28 -26.13 19.99
C ARG A 414 -6.91 -25.64 20.47
N ASN A 415 -5.86 -25.90 19.69
CA ASN A 415 -4.60 -25.15 19.71
C ASN A 415 -4.45 -24.44 18.35
N LEU A 416 -3.89 -23.23 18.31
CA LEU A 416 -3.67 -22.49 17.04
C LEU A 416 -2.86 -23.31 16.01
N PHE A 417 -2.05 -24.25 16.48
CA PHE A 417 -1.45 -25.31 15.69
C PHE A 417 -1.45 -26.61 16.53
N PRO A 418 -1.92 -27.76 15.99
CA PRO A 418 -1.87 -29.05 16.68
C PRO A 418 -0.44 -29.64 16.65
N ASP A 419 -0.18 -30.66 17.47
CA ASP A 419 1.15 -31.30 17.62
C ASP A 419 1.74 -31.86 16.29
N GLY A 420 0.93 -31.97 15.24
CA GLY A 420 1.34 -32.39 13.89
C GLY A 420 1.69 -31.26 12.92
N PHE A 421 1.62 -29.99 13.33
CA PHE A 421 1.85 -28.85 12.44
C PHE A 421 3.27 -28.85 11.85
N VAL A 422 3.33 -28.75 10.52
CA VAL A 422 4.54 -28.48 9.77
C VAL A 422 4.24 -27.41 8.72
N PHE A 423 5.02 -26.32 8.74
CA PHE A 423 5.08 -25.38 7.64
C PHE A 423 6.14 -25.85 6.65
N GLU A 424 5.74 -26.13 5.42
CA GLU A 424 6.67 -26.49 4.36
C GLU A 424 6.77 -25.36 3.35
N TYR A 425 8.00 -25.06 2.92
CA TYR A 425 8.24 -24.24 1.75
C TYR A 425 9.24 -24.91 0.84
N ALA A 426 9.16 -24.63 -0.45
CA ALA A 426 10.11 -25.12 -1.44
C ALA A 426 10.61 -23.98 -2.32
N ILE A 427 11.89 -24.04 -2.65
CA ILE A 427 12.52 -23.15 -3.63
C ILE A 427 13.13 -24.05 -4.69
N ASP A 428 12.63 -23.94 -5.92
CA ASP A 428 13.06 -24.75 -7.06
C ASP A 428 13.06 -26.27 -6.76
N GLY A 429 11.95 -26.76 -6.21
CA GLY A 429 11.77 -28.17 -5.86
C GLY A 429 12.46 -28.63 -4.57
N LYS A 430 13.35 -27.82 -3.98
CA LYS A 430 14.00 -28.15 -2.71
C LYS A 430 13.09 -27.82 -1.53
N ILE A 431 12.43 -28.83 -0.99
CA ILE A 431 11.53 -28.71 0.15
C ILE A 431 12.33 -28.51 1.46
N THR A 432 11.91 -27.54 2.25
CA THR A 432 12.30 -27.32 3.64
C THR A 432 11.07 -27.42 4.53
N GLN A 433 11.19 -28.17 5.62
CA GLN A 433 10.13 -28.35 6.61
C GLN A 433 10.50 -27.59 7.88
N LEU A 434 9.54 -26.89 8.46
CA LEU A 434 9.66 -26.24 9.76
C LEU A 434 8.60 -26.84 10.67
N ALA A 435 9.03 -27.58 11.69
CA ALA A 435 8.12 -27.95 12.77
C ALA A 435 7.64 -26.68 13.50
N GLN A 436 6.52 -26.74 14.23
CA GLN A 436 5.93 -25.58 14.90
C GLN A 436 6.96 -24.71 15.65
N LYS A 437 7.82 -25.33 16.47
CA LYS A 437 8.85 -24.60 17.23
C LYS A 437 9.86 -23.89 16.32
N GLU A 438 10.27 -24.50 15.22
CA GLU A 438 11.21 -23.90 14.27
C GLU A 438 10.55 -22.79 13.46
N PHE A 439 9.28 -22.99 13.09
CA PHE A 439 8.46 -21.98 12.43
C PHE A 439 8.31 -20.74 13.33
N ASP A 440 7.90 -20.92 14.58
CA ASP A 440 7.75 -19.83 15.57
C ASP A 440 9.08 -19.11 15.84
N GLN A 441 10.21 -19.83 15.81
CA GLN A 441 11.55 -19.24 15.98
C GLN A 441 11.99 -18.42 14.76
N LYS A 442 11.64 -18.87 13.54
CA LYS A 442 11.98 -18.15 12.31
C LYS A 442 11.00 -17.02 11.98
N LEU A 443 9.77 -17.09 12.47
CA LEU A 443 8.74 -16.09 12.25
C LEU A 443 9.02 -14.87 13.13
N THR A 444 9.44 -13.78 12.51
CA THR A 444 9.78 -12.55 13.23
C THR A 444 8.58 -11.62 13.32
N LYS A 445 8.54 -10.80 14.38
CA LYS A 445 7.44 -9.86 14.65
C LYS A 445 7.97 -8.44 14.83
N PRO A 446 8.26 -7.71 13.73
CA PRO A 446 8.69 -6.32 13.82
C PRO A 446 7.62 -5.38 14.40
N GLN A 447 6.34 -5.79 14.35
CA GLN A 447 5.17 -5.14 14.94
C GLN A 447 4.18 -6.22 15.36
N ASP A 448 3.19 -5.88 16.18
CA ASP A 448 2.24 -6.84 16.75
C ASP A 448 1.47 -7.62 15.67
N ARG A 449 1.06 -6.94 14.59
CA ARG A 449 0.31 -7.53 13.47
C ARG A 449 1.15 -7.88 12.24
N VAL A 450 2.47 -7.72 12.30
CA VAL A 450 3.36 -8.00 11.16
C VAL A 450 4.20 -9.21 11.50
N LYS A 451 3.92 -10.35 10.87
CA LYS A 451 4.71 -11.57 11.00
C LYS A 451 5.44 -11.84 9.70
N LEU A 452 6.77 -11.87 9.74
CA LEU A 452 7.64 -12.05 8.58
C LEU A 452 8.38 -13.38 8.67
N LEU A 453 8.43 -14.10 7.55
CA LEU A 453 9.20 -15.33 7.41
C LEU A 453 10.18 -15.17 6.25
N THR A 454 11.48 -15.10 6.55
CA THR A 454 12.52 -15.11 5.53
C THR A 454 12.76 -16.56 5.10
N VAL A 455 12.41 -16.89 3.86
CA VAL A 455 12.54 -18.24 3.29
C VAL A 455 13.77 -18.38 2.37
N LEU A 456 14.30 -17.26 1.89
CA LEU A 456 15.57 -17.20 1.17
C LEU A 456 16.37 -15.97 1.62
N ASP A 457 17.64 -16.18 1.93
CA ASP A 457 18.64 -15.13 2.15
C ASP A 457 20.02 -15.66 1.71
N ASP A 458 20.25 -15.72 0.41
CA ASP A 458 21.50 -16.17 -0.21
C ASP A 458 21.92 -15.22 -1.34
N PRO A 459 22.92 -14.35 -1.15
CA PRO A 459 23.35 -13.38 -2.16
C PRO A 459 23.87 -14.00 -3.46
N THR A 460 24.19 -15.30 -3.45
CA THR A 460 24.69 -16.00 -4.62
C THR A 460 23.55 -16.56 -5.48
N MET A 461 22.34 -16.65 -4.94
CA MET A 461 21.19 -17.21 -5.63
C MET A 461 20.50 -16.16 -6.50
N LYS A 462 20.76 -16.20 -7.81
CA LYS A 462 20.15 -15.31 -8.81
C LYS A 462 19.40 -16.11 -9.84
N LYS A 463 18.16 -15.72 -10.15
CA LYS A 463 17.31 -16.43 -11.10
C LYS A 463 16.24 -15.54 -11.72
N ASP A 464 16.06 -15.67 -13.04
CA ASP A 464 15.03 -14.94 -13.79
C ASP A 464 13.61 -15.45 -13.46
N ASN A 465 13.47 -16.75 -13.17
CA ASN A 465 12.21 -17.32 -12.69
C ASN A 465 12.48 -18.37 -11.61
N MET A 466 12.04 -18.09 -10.38
CA MET A 466 12.19 -18.97 -9.23
C MET A 466 10.83 -19.52 -8.81
N GLU A 467 10.74 -20.84 -8.69
CA GLU A 467 9.52 -21.47 -8.18
C GLU A 467 9.56 -21.43 -6.65
N LEU A 468 8.58 -20.72 -6.07
CA LEU A 468 8.34 -20.70 -4.63
C LEU A 468 7.04 -21.46 -4.36
N ALA A 469 7.07 -22.44 -3.47
CA ALA A 469 5.87 -23.12 -3.01
C ALA A 469 5.77 -23.10 -1.48
N ILE A 470 4.56 -22.97 -0.94
CA ILE A 470 4.29 -23.11 0.50
C ILE A 470 3.09 -24.03 0.76
N ARG A 471 3.08 -24.72 1.90
CA ARG A 471 1.89 -25.43 2.40
C ARG A 471 1.94 -25.65 3.90
N LEU A 472 0.78 -25.98 4.45
CA LEU A 472 0.62 -26.49 5.81
C LEU A 472 0.35 -28.00 5.77
N VAL A 473 0.91 -28.73 6.72
CA VAL A 473 0.75 -30.19 6.83
C VAL A 473 0.48 -30.59 8.28
N GLY A 474 -0.27 -31.68 8.46
CA GLY A 474 -0.44 -32.38 9.75
C GLY A 474 -1.40 -31.71 10.73
N CYS A 475 -2.20 -30.76 10.26
CA CYS A 475 -3.09 -29.96 11.11
C CYS A 475 -4.51 -29.73 10.53
N GLY A 476 -4.81 -30.23 9.34
CA GLY A 476 -6.14 -30.12 8.74
C GLY A 476 -6.65 -28.68 8.68
N ARG A 477 -7.90 -28.44 9.13
CA ARG A 477 -8.45 -27.08 9.23
C ARG A 477 -8.04 -26.32 10.50
N ASP A 478 -7.43 -26.99 11.48
CA ASP A 478 -7.07 -26.37 12.77
C ASP A 478 -5.93 -25.35 12.62
N CYS A 479 -5.21 -25.36 11.50
CA CYS A 479 -4.16 -24.42 11.16
C CYS A 479 -4.54 -23.59 9.93
N THR A 480 -5.04 -22.37 10.14
CA THR A 480 -5.34 -21.46 9.03
C THR A 480 -4.33 -20.33 9.01
N LEU A 481 -3.75 -20.04 7.85
CA LEU A 481 -2.93 -18.85 7.61
C LEU A 481 -3.36 -18.12 6.36
N SER A 482 -3.02 -16.83 6.30
CA SER A 482 -3.14 -16.00 5.10
C SER A 482 -1.77 -15.48 4.68
N LEU A 483 -1.42 -15.68 3.41
CA LEU A 483 -0.27 -15.03 2.78
C LEU A 483 -0.71 -13.66 2.26
N THR A 484 -0.25 -12.60 2.90
CA THR A 484 -0.67 -11.23 2.56
C THR A 484 0.32 -10.53 1.65
N HIS A 485 1.62 -10.80 1.80
CA HIS A 485 2.67 -10.21 0.98
C HIS A 485 3.78 -11.22 0.66
N VAL A 486 4.33 -11.09 -0.53
CA VAL A 486 5.59 -11.74 -0.94
C VAL A 486 6.55 -10.64 -1.36
N TYR A 487 7.66 -10.53 -0.66
CA TYR A 487 8.75 -9.60 -0.99
C TYR A 487 9.94 -10.39 -1.54
N TRP A 488 10.60 -9.88 -2.57
CA TRP A 488 11.82 -10.48 -3.08
C TRP A 488 12.77 -9.44 -3.66
N ALA A 489 14.05 -9.79 -3.77
CA ALA A 489 15.06 -8.98 -4.44
C ALA A 489 16.01 -9.83 -5.25
#